data_AF-A0AAU8X5D5-F1
#
_entry.id   AF-A0AAU8X5D5-F1
#
_cell.length_a   1.000
_cell.length_b   1.000
_cell.length_c   1.000
_cell.angle_alpha   90.00
_cell.angle_beta   90.00
_cell.angle_gamma   90.00
#
_symmetry.space_group_name_H-M   'P 1'
#
loop_
_entity.id
_entity.type
_entity.pdbx_description
1 polymer ?
#
loop_
_entity_poly.entity_id
_entity_poly.type
_entity_poly.pdbx_seq_one_letter_code
_entity_poly.pdbx_strand_id
1 'polypeptide(L)'
;MINIYDLREFYSLTIDVILNRIYTNSSQIILSGIIDEKIQFGLNLSSLWVTSHHLERRLKAMASPPIIDNLISDNSYKVHDLESVLQCCNKILSYKEDVLLAHEIETVQLIKSQLSKSMTFVGDEKTAEFPPTRSDDMTFSEKKTFSANSNEELVSNNDSYIAFLYYVLVDVEISAMEICSHQILKNKNMPREFTLDFAKQIWDEARHAQYIYQLFIEKGGDLKSQSYTNNVIARYMQSNSLLESLVIQQILQEGNAVEINLSLIKELTILNRLPEANAFYNINNDEAYHVNIGNKWIGYLMEANEIQEEELLELMLNAADKIDIPLFGKGGWDSDIRALVGFPSWFIEVREQIYNH
;
A
#
# COMPACT_ATOMS: atom_id res chain seq x y z
N MET A 1 -26.31 0.82 -30.47
CA MET A 1 -26.41 1.95 -29.53
C MET A 1 -25.87 1.45 -28.21
N ILE A 2 -24.87 2.12 -27.64
CA ILE A 2 -24.36 1.79 -26.31
C ILE A 2 -25.26 2.49 -25.32
N ASN A 3 -25.88 1.73 -24.42
CA ASN A 3 -26.69 2.32 -23.36
C ASN A 3 -25.85 2.41 -22.06
N ILE A 4 -26.38 3.11 -21.06
CA ILE A 4 -25.70 3.31 -19.77
C ILE A 4 -25.53 2.01 -18.95
N TYR A 5 -26.34 0.98 -19.24
CA TYR A 5 -26.30 -0.32 -18.58
C TYR A 5 -25.08 -1.11 -19.01
N ASP A 6 -24.88 -1.18 -20.33
CA ASP A 6 -23.75 -1.88 -20.92
C ASP A 6 -22.46 -1.23 -20.38
N LEU A 7 -22.42 0.11 -20.25
CA LEU A 7 -21.26 0.82 -19.68
C LEU A 7 -21.04 0.53 -18.19
N ARG A 8 -22.11 0.49 -17.39
CA ARG A 8 -22.01 0.14 -15.96
C ARG A 8 -21.47 -1.28 -15.80
N GLU A 9 -21.99 -2.24 -16.56
CA GLU A 9 -21.52 -3.62 -16.56
C GLU A 9 -20.06 -3.68 -17.01
N PHE A 10 -19.71 -3.03 -18.12
CA PHE A 10 -18.34 -2.93 -18.62
C PHE A 10 -17.36 -2.41 -17.56
N TYR A 11 -17.71 -1.33 -16.86
CA TYR A 11 -16.87 -0.76 -15.81
C TYR A 11 -16.71 -1.70 -14.62
N SER A 12 -17.79 -2.36 -14.19
CA SER A 12 -17.72 -3.35 -13.11
C SER A 12 -16.82 -4.52 -13.49
N LEU A 13 -17.03 -5.13 -14.66
CA LEU A 13 -16.22 -6.24 -15.13
C LEU A 13 -14.75 -5.84 -15.37
N THR A 14 -14.51 -4.58 -15.78
CA THR A 14 -13.15 -4.05 -15.91
C THR A 14 -12.45 -3.98 -14.56
N ILE A 15 -13.15 -3.60 -13.49
CA ILE A 15 -12.61 -3.64 -12.13
C ILE A 15 -12.26 -5.09 -11.75
N ASP A 16 -13.11 -6.07 -12.06
CA ASP A 16 -12.83 -7.47 -11.74
C ASP A 16 -11.57 -8.00 -12.46
N VAL A 17 -11.37 -7.63 -13.73
CA VAL A 17 -10.14 -7.91 -14.48
C VAL A 17 -8.93 -7.23 -13.82
N ILE A 18 -9.06 -5.98 -13.37
CA ILE A 18 -8.00 -5.26 -12.67
C ILE A 18 -7.66 -5.96 -11.35
N LEU A 19 -8.65 -6.39 -10.56
CA LEU A 19 -8.44 -7.10 -9.29
C LEU A 19 -7.67 -8.39 -9.51
N ASN A 20 -8.04 -9.18 -10.53
CA ASN A 20 -7.30 -10.39 -10.89
C ASN A 20 -5.83 -10.07 -11.21
N ARG A 21 -5.58 -8.98 -11.93
CA ARG A 21 -4.21 -8.53 -12.23
C ARG A 21 -3.46 -8.07 -10.98
N ILE A 22 -4.12 -7.42 -10.03
CA ILE A 22 -3.54 -7.07 -8.73
C ILE A 22 -3.15 -8.35 -7.99
N TYR A 23 -4.03 -9.36 -7.93
CA TYR A 23 -3.71 -10.65 -7.31
C TYR A 23 -2.49 -11.32 -7.92
N THR A 24 -2.35 -11.31 -9.25
CA THR A 24 -1.15 -11.82 -9.92
C THR A 24 0.10 -11.06 -9.50
N ASN A 25 0.09 -9.71 -9.53
CA ASN A 25 1.25 -8.90 -9.13
C ASN A 25 1.61 -9.11 -7.66
N SER A 26 0.62 -9.14 -6.75
CA SER A 26 0.83 -9.44 -5.34
C SER A 26 1.48 -10.82 -5.13
N SER A 27 1.06 -11.84 -5.88
CA SER A 27 1.70 -13.16 -5.81
C SER A 27 3.17 -13.08 -6.24
N GLN A 28 3.45 -12.37 -7.33
CA GLN A 28 4.82 -12.24 -7.84
C GLN A 28 5.74 -11.42 -6.93
N ILE A 29 5.22 -10.39 -6.26
CA ILE A 29 5.97 -9.65 -5.23
C ILE A 29 6.45 -10.60 -4.14
N ILE A 30 5.63 -11.56 -3.70
CA ILE A 30 6.03 -12.53 -2.67
C ILE A 30 6.98 -13.59 -3.25
N LEU A 31 6.71 -14.10 -4.45
CA LEU A 31 7.47 -15.19 -5.08
C LEU A 31 8.87 -14.81 -5.53
N SER A 32 9.08 -13.56 -5.97
CA SER A 32 10.40 -13.13 -6.43
C SER A 32 11.38 -13.10 -5.25
N GLY A 33 12.62 -13.55 -5.42
CA GLY A 33 13.69 -13.32 -4.44
C GLY A 33 14.44 -12.01 -4.66
N ILE A 34 14.18 -11.33 -5.79
CA ILE A 34 15.00 -10.24 -6.33
C ILE A 34 14.33 -8.89 -6.04
N ILE A 35 15.06 -7.97 -5.39
CA ILE A 35 14.54 -6.65 -4.99
C ILE A 35 14.00 -5.86 -6.18
N ASP A 36 14.75 -5.80 -7.29
CA ASP A 36 14.37 -5.05 -8.49
C ASP A 36 13.06 -5.54 -9.10
N GLU A 37 12.86 -6.85 -9.14
CA GLU A 37 11.63 -7.43 -9.67
C GLU A 37 10.45 -7.07 -8.77
N LYS A 38 10.59 -7.18 -7.44
CA LYS A 38 9.55 -6.80 -6.48
C LYS A 38 9.13 -5.33 -6.67
N ILE A 39 10.10 -4.42 -6.73
CA ILE A 39 9.87 -2.98 -6.98
C ILE A 39 9.09 -2.83 -8.29
N GLN A 40 9.51 -3.49 -9.37
CA GLN A 40 8.84 -3.35 -10.65
C GLN A 40 7.40 -3.85 -10.63
N PHE A 41 7.11 -4.98 -9.98
CA PHE A 41 5.75 -5.46 -9.79
C PHE A 41 4.89 -4.46 -9.01
N GLY A 42 5.43 -3.84 -7.95
CA GLY A 42 4.71 -2.81 -7.19
C GLY A 42 4.45 -1.54 -8.01
N LEU A 43 5.44 -1.06 -8.79
CA LEU A 43 5.27 0.10 -9.67
C LEU A 43 4.22 -0.13 -10.76
N ASN A 44 4.06 -1.39 -11.23
CA ASN A 44 3.04 -1.76 -12.22
C ASN A 44 1.61 -1.63 -11.68
N LEU A 45 1.41 -1.58 -10.36
CA LEU A 45 0.08 -1.39 -9.77
C LEU A 45 -0.47 0.02 -9.96
N SER A 46 0.36 1.03 -10.24
CA SER A 46 -0.05 2.42 -10.44
C SER A 46 -1.20 2.57 -11.46
N SER A 47 -1.02 2.01 -12.66
CA SER A 47 -1.99 2.11 -13.76
C SER A 47 -3.28 1.34 -13.46
N LEU A 48 -3.17 0.22 -12.73
CA LEU A 48 -4.30 -0.58 -12.27
C LEU A 48 -5.12 0.19 -11.24
N TRP A 49 -4.46 0.75 -10.23
CA TRP A 49 -5.09 1.52 -9.15
C TRP A 49 -5.73 2.82 -9.64
N VAL A 50 -5.04 3.61 -10.46
CA VAL A 50 -5.60 4.86 -11.02
C VAL A 50 -6.88 4.58 -11.80
N THR A 51 -6.88 3.50 -12.60
CA THR A 51 -8.03 3.11 -13.40
C THR A 51 -9.18 2.64 -12.53
N SER A 52 -8.93 1.72 -11.58
CA SER A 52 -9.99 1.20 -10.71
C SER A 52 -10.58 2.29 -9.82
N HIS A 53 -9.75 3.18 -9.26
CA HIS A 53 -10.22 4.31 -8.46
C HIS A 53 -11.14 5.25 -9.25
N HIS A 54 -10.78 5.55 -10.50
CA HIS A 54 -11.63 6.35 -11.39
C HIS A 54 -12.97 5.64 -11.68
N LEU A 55 -12.92 4.33 -11.97
CA LEU A 55 -14.11 3.53 -12.25
C LEU A 55 -15.05 3.40 -11.04
N GLU A 56 -14.52 3.24 -9.82
CA GLU A 56 -15.31 3.23 -8.59
C GLU A 56 -16.11 4.53 -8.42
N ARG A 57 -15.45 5.67 -8.62
CA ARG A 57 -16.11 6.98 -8.55
C ARG A 57 -17.17 7.13 -9.63
N ARG A 58 -16.88 6.68 -10.86
CA ARG A 58 -17.85 6.72 -11.96
C ARG A 58 -19.07 5.85 -11.67
N LEU A 59 -18.88 4.63 -11.17
CA LEU A 59 -19.95 3.69 -10.82
C LEU A 59 -20.84 4.21 -9.69
N LYS A 60 -20.27 4.91 -8.69
CA LYS A 60 -21.03 5.58 -7.61
C LYS A 60 -21.84 6.77 -8.12
N ALA A 61 -21.40 7.42 -9.19
CA ALA A 61 -22.11 8.51 -9.85
C ALA A 61 -23.13 8.05 -10.91
N MET A 62 -23.25 6.74 -11.17
CA MET A 62 -24.30 6.18 -12.02
C MET A 62 -25.49 5.77 -11.15
N ALA A 63 -26.72 6.01 -11.62
CA ALA A 63 -27.92 5.57 -10.91
C ALA A 63 -27.92 4.04 -10.68
N SER A 64 -28.47 3.62 -9.55
CA SER A 64 -28.55 2.21 -9.16
C SER A 64 -29.88 1.55 -9.61
N PRO A 65 -29.90 0.21 -9.71
CA PRO A 65 -31.12 -0.59 -9.62
C PRO A 65 -32.18 -0.04 -8.61
N PRO A 66 -33.51 -0.04 -8.88
CA PRO A 66 -34.23 -0.65 -10.00
C PRO A 66 -34.80 0.36 -11.02
N ILE A 67 -34.35 1.63 -11.02
CA ILE A 67 -34.72 2.59 -12.10
C ILE A 67 -34.30 2.04 -13.48
N ILE A 68 -33.27 1.20 -13.45
CA ILE A 68 -32.53 0.70 -14.58
C ILE A 68 -32.99 -0.75 -14.90
N ASP A 69 -33.02 -1.67 -13.94
CA ASP A 69 -33.16 -3.15 -14.04
C ASP A 69 -34.31 -3.80 -14.86
N ASN A 70 -35.29 -3.06 -15.38
CA ASN A 70 -36.37 -3.65 -16.19
C ASN A 70 -36.04 -3.74 -17.69
N LEU A 71 -34.82 -3.40 -18.12
CA LEU A 71 -34.36 -3.52 -19.50
C LEU A 71 -33.29 -4.62 -19.62
N ILE A 72 -33.58 -5.63 -20.43
CA ILE A 72 -32.65 -6.70 -20.78
C ILE A 72 -31.51 -6.09 -21.61
N SER A 73 -30.26 -6.23 -21.15
CA SER A 73 -29.10 -5.92 -21.99
C SER A 73 -29.00 -6.96 -23.11
N ASP A 74 -29.12 -6.49 -24.36
CA ASP A 74 -28.90 -7.30 -25.57
C ASP A 74 -27.40 -7.44 -25.92
N ASN A 75 -26.49 -6.82 -25.16
CA ASN A 75 -25.06 -6.77 -25.46
C ASN A 75 -24.20 -6.83 -24.19
N SER A 76 -24.08 -8.01 -23.57
CA SER A 76 -23.09 -8.19 -22.52
C SER A 76 -21.68 -8.03 -23.12
N TYR A 77 -20.94 -7.05 -22.62
CA TYR A 77 -19.53 -6.93 -22.96
C TYR A 77 -18.81 -8.18 -22.44
N LYS A 78 -18.12 -8.92 -23.33
CA LYS A 78 -17.34 -10.10 -22.96
C LYS A 78 -15.99 -9.68 -22.39
N VAL A 79 -15.98 -9.13 -21.18
CA VAL A 79 -14.76 -8.72 -20.47
C VAL A 79 -14.29 -9.85 -19.57
N HIS A 80 -13.09 -10.37 -19.84
CA HIS A 80 -12.50 -11.47 -19.06
C HIS A 80 -10.99 -11.31 -18.84
N ASP A 81 -10.34 -10.44 -19.60
CA ASP A 81 -8.93 -10.12 -19.53
C ASP A 81 -8.65 -8.69 -20.00
N LEU A 82 -7.40 -8.22 -19.89
CA LEU A 82 -7.04 -6.86 -20.32
C LEU A 82 -7.23 -6.66 -21.84
N GLU A 83 -7.02 -7.69 -22.65
CA GLU A 83 -7.18 -7.57 -24.11
C GLU A 83 -8.64 -7.30 -24.48
N SER A 84 -9.56 -8.07 -23.92
CA SER A 84 -11.01 -7.87 -24.10
C SER A 84 -11.49 -6.53 -23.54
N VAL A 85 -10.92 -6.02 -22.44
CA VAL A 85 -11.18 -4.65 -21.98
C VAL A 85 -10.79 -3.65 -23.06
N LEU A 86 -9.58 -3.74 -23.61
CA LEU A 86 -9.08 -2.80 -24.64
C LEU A 86 -9.89 -2.89 -25.95
N GLN A 87 -10.32 -4.08 -26.34
CA GLN A 87 -11.23 -4.28 -27.47
C GLN A 87 -12.58 -3.59 -27.24
N CYS A 88 -13.14 -3.72 -26.03
CA CYS A 88 -14.38 -3.03 -25.64
C CYS A 88 -14.18 -1.50 -25.63
N CYS A 89 -13.05 -1.00 -25.11
CA CYS A 89 -12.71 0.42 -25.20
C CYS A 89 -12.71 0.91 -26.65
N ASN A 90 -12.08 0.18 -27.58
CA ASN A 90 -12.07 0.56 -29.00
C ASN A 90 -13.48 0.60 -29.60
N LYS A 91 -14.35 -0.35 -29.22
CA LYS A 91 -15.75 -0.35 -29.65
C LYS A 91 -16.49 0.87 -29.12
N ILE A 92 -16.33 1.22 -27.84
CA ILE A 92 -17.00 2.39 -27.24
C ILE A 92 -16.51 3.69 -27.88
N LEU A 93 -15.19 3.82 -28.08
CA LEU A 93 -14.59 5.00 -28.71
C LEU A 93 -15.00 5.22 -30.17
N SER A 94 -15.57 4.21 -30.84
CA SER A 94 -16.16 4.39 -32.18
C SER A 94 -17.42 5.28 -32.17
N TYR A 95 -18.04 5.47 -31.00
CA TYR A 95 -19.18 6.36 -30.77
C TYR A 95 -18.78 7.76 -30.25
N LYS A 96 -17.51 8.17 -30.42
CA LYS A 96 -16.99 9.44 -29.88
C LYS A 96 -17.72 10.72 -30.30
N GLU A 97 -18.47 10.69 -31.40
CA GLU A 97 -19.26 11.83 -31.89
C GLU A 97 -20.64 11.92 -31.21
N ASP A 98 -21.02 10.93 -30.38
CA ASP A 98 -22.26 10.95 -29.62
C ASP A 98 -22.11 11.84 -28.37
N VAL A 99 -22.76 13.01 -28.40
CA VAL A 99 -22.71 13.99 -27.32
C VAL A 99 -23.21 13.44 -25.98
N LEU A 100 -24.10 12.45 -25.99
CA LEU A 100 -24.62 11.85 -24.76
C LEU A 100 -23.57 10.97 -24.06
N LEU A 101 -22.55 10.54 -24.79
CA LEU A 101 -21.46 9.70 -24.28
C LEU A 101 -20.18 10.49 -23.97
N ALA A 102 -20.14 11.82 -24.13
CA ALA A 102 -18.91 12.60 -24.04
C ALA A 102 -18.07 12.32 -22.77
N HIS A 103 -18.72 12.29 -21.61
CA HIS A 103 -18.07 11.98 -20.32
C HIS A 103 -17.57 10.52 -20.21
N GLU A 104 -18.24 9.60 -20.90
CA GLU A 104 -17.85 8.18 -20.94
C GLU A 104 -16.67 7.97 -21.88
N ILE A 105 -16.55 8.77 -22.94
CA ILE A 105 -15.40 8.76 -23.84
C ILE A 105 -14.12 9.11 -23.08
N GLU A 106 -14.12 10.12 -22.21
CA GLU A 106 -12.97 10.47 -21.36
C GLU A 106 -12.58 9.32 -20.42
N THR A 107 -13.58 8.71 -19.77
CA THR A 107 -13.38 7.56 -18.90
C THR A 107 -12.76 6.39 -19.67
N VAL A 108 -13.29 6.06 -20.83
CA VAL A 108 -12.79 4.95 -21.66
C VAL A 108 -11.40 5.24 -22.23
N GLN A 109 -11.08 6.50 -22.56
CA GLN A 109 -9.74 6.91 -22.95
C GLN A 109 -8.73 6.72 -21.82
N LEU A 110 -9.10 7.05 -20.58
CA LEU A 110 -8.28 6.79 -19.40
C LEU A 110 -8.02 5.30 -19.23
N ILE A 111 -9.07 4.47 -19.25
CA ILE A 111 -8.94 2.99 -19.14
C ILE A 111 -7.96 2.48 -20.20
N LYS A 112 -8.19 2.83 -21.46
CA LYS A 112 -7.34 2.38 -22.57
C LYS A 112 -5.89 2.83 -22.39
N SER A 113 -5.68 4.10 -22.03
CA SER A 113 -4.34 4.67 -21.87
C SER A 113 -3.57 4.04 -20.71
N GLN A 114 -4.21 3.76 -19.58
CA GLN A 114 -3.55 3.22 -18.41
C GLN A 114 -3.34 1.71 -18.54
N LEU A 115 -4.38 0.96 -18.89
CA LEU A 115 -4.28 -0.51 -18.96
C LEU A 115 -3.38 -1.00 -20.10
N SER A 116 -3.20 -0.23 -21.19
CA SER A 116 -2.19 -0.55 -22.20
C SER A 116 -0.77 -0.62 -21.63
N LYS A 117 -0.46 0.19 -20.60
CA LYS A 117 0.86 0.19 -19.95
C LYS A 117 1.07 -1.05 -19.09
N SER A 118 0.00 -1.61 -18.52
CA SER A 118 0.03 -2.78 -17.63
C SER A 118 0.07 -4.13 -18.37
N MET A 119 -0.03 -4.15 -19.70
CA MET A 119 -0.05 -5.37 -20.52
C MET A 119 1.31 -6.07 -20.58
N THR A 120 2.42 -5.36 -20.33
CA THR A 120 3.79 -5.87 -20.55
C THR A 120 4.27 -6.87 -19.52
N PHE A 121 3.59 -7.00 -18.37
CA PHE A 121 4.12 -7.75 -17.23
C PHE A 121 3.23 -8.93 -16.82
N VAL A 122 3.38 -10.09 -17.44
CA VAL A 122 2.61 -11.29 -17.10
C VAL A 122 3.37 -12.14 -16.09
N GLY A 123 2.90 -12.14 -14.85
CA GLY A 123 3.35 -13.09 -13.83
C GLY A 123 2.64 -14.44 -13.98
N ASP A 124 3.28 -15.50 -13.50
CA ASP A 124 2.67 -16.83 -13.40
C ASP A 124 1.57 -16.85 -12.33
N GLU A 125 0.48 -17.58 -12.56
CA GLU A 125 -0.54 -17.92 -11.56
C GLU A 125 -0.03 -19.01 -10.62
N LYS A 126 1.00 -18.69 -9.84
CA LYS A 126 1.49 -19.56 -8.76
C LYS A 126 0.94 -19.06 -7.43
N THR A 127 0.67 -20.01 -6.53
CA THR A 127 0.36 -19.69 -5.13
C THR A 127 1.64 -19.27 -4.44
N ALA A 128 1.69 -18.04 -3.93
CA ALA A 128 2.81 -17.58 -3.13
C ALA A 128 2.77 -18.20 -1.73
N GLU A 129 3.92 -18.67 -1.25
CA GLU A 129 4.13 -19.07 0.15
C GLU A 129 4.70 -17.88 0.93
N PHE A 130 4.24 -17.71 2.17
CA PHE A 130 4.67 -16.63 3.06
C PHE A 130 5.22 -17.26 4.36
N PRO A 131 6.40 -16.86 4.86
CA PRO A 131 7.19 -15.69 4.49
C PRO A 131 7.91 -15.81 3.13
N PRO A 132 8.13 -14.69 2.43
CA PRO A 132 8.81 -14.65 1.15
C PRO A 132 10.28 -15.06 1.29
N THR A 133 10.81 -15.71 0.27
CA THR A 133 12.23 -15.99 0.17
C THR A 133 12.99 -14.73 -0.23
N ARG A 134 14.29 -14.72 0.07
CA ARG A 134 15.25 -13.73 -0.42
C ARG A 134 16.19 -14.42 -1.40
N SER A 135 16.79 -13.66 -2.30
CA SER A 135 17.80 -14.17 -3.22
C SER A 135 19.02 -14.72 -2.44
N ASP A 136 19.65 -15.77 -2.99
CA ASP A 136 20.81 -16.46 -2.38
C ASP A 136 22.04 -15.56 -2.21
N ASP A 137 22.06 -14.40 -2.87
CA ASP A 137 23.13 -13.39 -2.77
C ASP A 137 22.95 -12.40 -1.61
N MET A 138 21.82 -12.46 -0.90
CA MET A 138 21.54 -11.65 0.28
C MET A 138 21.90 -12.41 1.56
N THR A 139 22.47 -11.71 2.54
CA THR A 139 22.87 -12.33 3.82
C THR A 139 21.87 -12.01 4.93
N PHE A 140 21.35 -13.03 5.61
CA PHE A 140 20.53 -12.88 6.81
C PHE A 140 21.39 -12.66 8.05
N SER A 141 20.91 -11.84 8.99
CA SER A 141 21.48 -11.67 10.33
C SER A 141 20.36 -11.47 11.36
N GLU A 142 20.47 -12.11 12.52
CA GLU A 142 19.56 -11.86 13.64
C GLU A 142 19.76 -10.48 14.28
N LYS A 143 20.90 -9.83 14.00
CA LYS A 143 21.25 -8.52 14.57
C LYS A 143 21.20 -7.46 13.49
N LYS A 144 20.56 -6.34 13.84
CA LYS A 144 20.56 -5.13 13.04
C LYS A 144 21.99 -4.64 12.85
N THR A 145 22.34 -4.29 11.61
CA THR A 145 23.71 -3.96 11.18
C THR A 145 24.12 -2.53 11.52
N PHE A 146 23.18 -1.66 11.94
CA PHE A 146 23.48 -0.31 12.39
C PHE A 146 22.86 0.00 13.74
N SER A 147 23.56 0.85 14.47
CA SER A 147 23.11 1.53 15.69
C SER A 147 23.61 2.97 15.62
N ALA A 148 22.75 3.94 15.85
CA ALA A 148 23.13 5.33 16.02
C ALA A 148 22.44 5.87 17.28
N ASN A 149 23.14 6.73 18.03
CA ASN A 149 22.60 7.32 19.25
C ASN A 149 21.69 8.52 18.97
N SER A 150 21.76 9.09 17.75
CA SER A 150 20.91 10.16 17.28
C SER A 150 20.72 10.10 15.76
N ASN A 151 19.70 10.78 15.25
CA ASN A 151 19.52 10.97 13.81
C ASN A 151 20.68 11.77 13.21
N GLU A 152 21.26 12.74 13.93
CA GLU A 152 22.45 13.47 13.50
C GLU A 152 23.63 12.52 13.24
N GLU A 153 23.93 11.62 14.18
CA GLU A 153 24.99 10.61 14.04
C GLU A 153 24.70 9.68 12.86
N LEU A 154 23.44 9.24 12.73
CA LEU A 154 22.97 8.35 11.67
C LEU A 154 23.24 8.91 10.28
N VAL A 155 22.92 10.19 10.06
CA VAL A 155 23.01 10.81 8.72
C VAL A 155 24.39 11.43 8.45
N SER A 156 25.17 11.74 9.47
CA SER A 156 26.50 12.36 9.33
C SER A 156 27.61 11.33 9.10
N ASN A 157 27.44 10.09 9.57
CA ASN A 157 28.35 8.98 9.29
C ASN A 157 27.87 8.21 8.04
N ASN A 158 28.69 8.19 6.98
CA ASN A 158 28.31 7.57 5.71
C ASN A 158 28.06 6.05 5.82
N ASP A 159 28.87 5.33 6.60
CA ASP A 159 28.71 3.87 6.74
C ASP A 159 27.44 3.53 7.52
N SER A 160 27.17 4.27 8.60
CA SER A 160 25.91 4.17 9.35
C SER A 160 24.70 4.50 8.48
N TYR A 161 24.82 5.52 7.63
CA TYR A 161 23.74 5.93 6.74
C TYR A 161 23.48 4.91 5.63
N ILE A 162 24.52 4.32 5.03
CA ILE A 162 24.38 3.22 4.06
C ILE A 162 23.64 2.04 4.69
N ALA A 163 24.05 1.62 5.89
CA ALA A 163 23.41 0.52 6.59
C ALA A 163 21.95 0.82 6.98
N PHE A 164 21.65 2.08 7.33
CA PHE A 164 20.28 2.56 7.53
C PHE A 164 19.44 2.48 6.26
N LEU A 165 19.94 2.99 5.13
CA LEU A 165 19.23 2.95 3.85
C LEU A 165 18.97 1.51 3.41
N TYR A 166 19.93 0.59 3.59
CA TYR A 166 19.73 -0.83 3.29
C TYR A 166 18.61 -1.45 4.14
N TYR A 167 18.60 -1.16 5.44
CA TYR A 167 17.54 -1.61 6.34
C TYR A 167 16.18 -1.05 5.93
N VAL A 168 16.09 0.25 5.62
CA VAL A 168 14.83 0.84 5.14
C VAL A 168 14.40 0.13 3.86
N LEU A 169 15.29 -0.02 2.87
CA LEU A 169 14.97 -0.71 1.63
C LEU A 169 14.43 -2.13 1.86
N VAL A 170 15.18 -2.99 2.54
CA VAL A 170 14.88 -4.43 2.58
C VAL A 170 13.92 -4.80 3.71
N ASP A 171 14.20 -4.32 4.91
CA ASP A 171 13.44 -4.70 6.10
C ASP A 171 12.18 -3.84 6.28
N VAL A 172 12.10 -2.65 5.70
CA VAL A 172 10.90 -1.80 5.77
C VAL A 172 10.13 -1.87 4.45
N GLU A 173 10.58 -1.20 3.39
CA GLU A 173 9.80 -0.98 2.16
C GLU A 173 9.44 -2.28 1.44
N ILE A 174 10.44 -3.14 1.17
CA ILE A 174 10.21 -4.43 0.49
C ILE A 174 9.33 -5.34 1.35
N SER A 175 9.54 -5.35 2.66
CA SER A 175 8.73 -6.16 3.58
C SER A 175 7.28 -5.66 3.65
N ALA A 176 7.05 -4.34 3.63
CA ALA A 176 5.72 -3.74 3.61
C ALA A 176 4.96 -4.11 2.32
N MET A 177 5.62 -4.07 1.16
CA MET A 177 5.04 -4.54 -0.12
C MET A 177 4.60 -6.01 -0.05
N GLU A 178 5.43 -6.87 0.52
CA GLU A 178 5.17 -8.31 0.64
C GLU A 178 4.02 -8.58 1.60
N ILE A 179 3.98 -7.89 2.73
CA ILE A 179 2.93 -8.01 3.72
C ILE A 179 1.60 -7.53 3.14
N CYS A 180 1.56 -6.36 2.50
CA CYS A 180 0.38 -5.86 1.82
C CYS A 180 -0.11 -6.84 0.73
N SER A 181 0.83 -7.40 -0.04
CA SER A 181 0.51 -8.43 -1.04
C SER A 181 -0.09 -9.69 -0.41
N HIS A 182 0.46 -10.13 0.72
CA HIS A 182 -0.06 -11.28 1.45
C HIS A 182 -1.47 -11.01 2.02
N GLN A 183 -1.71 -9.79 2.52
CA GLN A 183 -3.04 -9.37 2.98
C GLN A 183 -4.08 -9.44 1.87
N ILE A 184 -3.76 -8.92 0.69
CA ILE A 184 -4.63 -8.99 -0.50
C ILE A 184 -4.96 -10.45 -0.82
N LEU A 185 -3.96 -11.31 -0.86
CA LEU A 185 -4.13 -12.71 -1.27
C LEU A 185 -4.89 -13.56 -0.25
N LYS A 186 -4.68 -13.31 1.04
CA LYS A 186 -5.32 -14.06 2.14
C LYS A 186 -6.76 -13.61 2.41
N ASN A 187 -7.11 -12.36 2.07
CA ASN A 187 -8.38 -11.75 2.43
C ASN A 187 -9.25 -11.36 1.22
N LYS A 188 -9.28 -12.20 0.17
CA LYS A 188 -10.09 -11.97 -1.05
C LYS A 188 -11.60 -11.83 -0.82
N ASN A 189 -12.08 -12.20 0.38
CA ASN A 189 -13.48 -12.05 0.78
C ASN A 189 -13.81 -10.64 1.32
N MET A 190 -12.80 -9.81 1.60
CA MET A 190 -13.00 -8.41 1.97
C MET A 190 -13.61 -7.63 0.79
N PRO A 191 -14.27 -6.48 1.04
CA PRO A 191 -14.75 -5.62 -0.04
C PRO A 191 -13.61 -5.29 -1.02
N ARG A 192 -13.91 -5.16 -2.32
CA ARG A 192 -12.89 -4.94 -3.35
C ARG A 192 -12.04 -3.70 -3.09
N GLU A 193 -12.60 -2.69 -2.42
CA GLU A 193 -11.87 -1.50 -1.97
C GLU A 193 -10.68 -1.85 -1.07
N PHE A 194 -10.73 -2.94 -0.30
CA PHE A 194 -9.61 -3.41 0.53
C PHE A 194 -8.42 -3.73 -0.35
N THR A 195 -8.63 -4.53 -1.39
CA THR A 195 -7.60 -4.85 -2.38
C THR A 195 -7.07 -3.59 -3.07
N LEU A 196 -7.94 -2.64 -3.40
CA LEU A 196 -7.53 -1.40 -4.08
C LEU A 196 -6.73 -0.47 -3.17
N ASP A 197 -7.09 -0.34 -1.90
CA ASP A 197 -6.34 0.48 -0.94
C ASP A 197 -4.97 -0.12 -0.68
N PHE A 198 -4.87 -1.44 -0.46
CA PHE A 198 -3.58 -2.11 -0.31
C PHE A 198 -2.74 -2.09 -1.60
N ALA A 199 -3.37 -2.11 -2.79
CA ALA A 199 -2.65 -1.92 -4.05
C ALA A 199 -2.05 -0.50 -4.17
N LYS A 200 -2.72 0.52 -3.63
CA LYS A 200 -2.14 1.88 -3.51
C LYS A 200 -0.94 1.88 -2.60
N GLN A 201 -1.05 1.28 -1.41
CA GLN A 201 0.07 1.20 -0.48
C GLN A 201 1.26 0.48 -1.10
N ILE A 202 1.08 -0.69 -1.72
CA ILE A 202 2.16 -1.41 -2.43
C ILE A 202 2.82 -0.53 -3.50
N TRP A 203 2.04 0.26 -4.24
CA TRP A 203 2.60 1.18 -5.22
C TRP A 203 3.45 2.28 -4.56
N ASP A 204 3.02 2.80 -3.41
CA ASP A 204 3.78 3.80 -2.65
C ASP A 204 5.10 3.21 -2.15
N GLU A 205 5.06 2.06 -1.48
CA GLU A 205 6.27 1.40 -0.97
C GLU A 205 7.23 1.03 -2.10
N ALA A 206 6.72 0.70 -3.29
CA ALA A 206 7.58 0.45 -4.46
C ALA A 206 8.30 1.73 -4.92
N ARG A 207 7.65 2.91 -4.84
CA ARG A 207 8.31 4.20 -5.12
C ARG A 207 9.31 4.54 -4.02
N HIS A 208 8.96 4.30 -2.77
CA HIS A 208 9.85 4.52 -1.62
C HIS A 208 11.10 3.65 -1.75
N ALA A 209 10.92 2.34 -1.95
CA ALA A 209 11.99 1.39 -2.21
C ALA A 209 12.86 1.81 -3.40
N GLN A 210 12.27 2.23 -4.52
CA GLN A 210 13.05 2.69 -5.69
C GLN A 210 13.93 3.90 -5.35
N TYR A 211 13.39 4.89 -4.65
CA TYR A 211 14.15 6.06 -4.22
C TYR A 211 15.27 5.69 -3.23
N ILE A 212 14.95 4.91 -2.19
CA ILE A 212 15.92 4.49 -1.17
C ILE A 212 17.02 3.63 -1.80
N TYR A 213 16.67 2.76 -2.75
CA TYR A 213 17.65 1.94 -3.44
C TYR A 213 18.61 2.78 -4.30
N GLN A 214 18.08 3.75 -5.05
CA GLN A 214 18.92 4.68 -5.80
C GLN A 214 19.86 5.46 -4.86
N LEU A 215 19.34 6.00 -3.76
CA LEU A 215 20.13 6.73 -2.78
C LEU A 215 21.19 5.84 -2.12
N PHE A 216 20.86 4.59 -1.81
CA PHE A 216 21.79 3.60 -1.26
C PHE A 216 22.99 3.38 -2.20
N ILE A 217 22.73 3.16 -3.49
CA ILE A 217 23.79 3.01 -4.50
C ILE A 217 24.61 4.30 -4.65
N GLU A 218 23.96 5.47 -4.67
CA GLU A 218 24.64 6.78 -4.77
C GLU A 218 25.59 7.04 -3.60
N LYS A 219 25.28 6.54 -2.39
CA LYS A 219 26.17 6.63 -1.22
C LYS A 219 27.30 5.59 -1.23
N GLY A 220 27.34 4.69 -2.21
CA GLY A 220 28.34 3.63 -2.34
C GLY A 220 27.95 2.32 -1.69
N GLY A 221 26.65 2.09 -1.43
CA GLY A 221 26.14 0.84 -0.91
C GLY A 221 26.28 -0.32 -1.90
N ASP A 222 26.49 -1.52 -1.36
CA ASP A 222 26.48 -2.80 -2.09
C ASP A 222 25.51 -3.76 -1.38
N LEU A 223 24.53 -4.29 -2.11
CA LEU A 223 23.54 -5.23 -1.55
C LEU A 223 24.21 -6.47 -0.92
N LYS A 224 25.37 -6.87 -1.43
CA LYS A 224 26.12 -8.04 -0.94
C LYS A 224 26.94 -7.74 0.32
N SER A 225 27.13 -6.47 0.65
CA SER A 225 27.94 -6.05 1.81
C SER A 225 27.11 -5.82 3.08
N GLN A 226 25.79 -5.91 2.99
CA GLN A 226 24.86 -5.67 4.10
C GLN A 226 24.09 -6.95 4.44
N SER A 227 23.51 -6.97 5.64
CA SER A 227 22.67 -8.09 6.08
C SER A 227 21.29 -7.60 6.49
N TYR A 228 20.26 -8.36 6.13
CA TYR A 228 18.87 -8.09 6.48
C TYR A 228 18.43 -8.91 7.70
N THR A 229 17.35 -8.51 8.37
CA THR A 229 16.91 -9.17 9.62
C THR A 229 15.51 -9.77 9.57
N ASN A 230 14.69 -9.43 8.56
CA ASN A 230 13.27 -9.79 8.44
C ASN A 230 12.41 -9.41 9.66
N ASN A 231 12.83 -8.44 10.47
CA ASN A 231 12.14 -8.12 11.73
C ASN A 231 10.68 -7.67 11.50
N VAL A 232 10.41 -6.92 10.43
CA VAL A 232 9.05 -6.46 10.11
C VAL A 232 8.14 -7.64 9.76
N ILE A 233 8.62 -8.56 8.92
CA ILE A 233 7.90 -9.81 8.59
C ILE A 233 7.71 -10.68 9.83
N ALA A 234 8.73 -10.81 10.68
CA ALA A 234 8.64 -11.60 11.89
C ALA A 234 7.57 -11.07 12.85
N ARG A 235 7.44 -9.74 12.99
CA ARG A 235 6.36 -9.10 13.77
C ARG A 235 5.00 -9.31 13.13
N TYR A 236 4.89 -9.18 11.81
CA TYR A 236 3.66 -9.46 11.08
C TYR A 236 3.16 -10.89 11.30
N MET A 237 4.06 -11.87 11.22
CA MET A 237 3.76 -13.29 11.36
C MET A 237 3.28 -13.69 12.76
N GLN A 238 3.46 -12.82 13.74
CA GLN A 238 2.92 -13.02 15.07
C GLN A 238 1.41 -12.76 15.15
N SER A 239 0.81 -12.06 14.19
CA SER A 239 -0.64 -11.81 14.17
C SER A 239 -1.46 -13.10 14.03
N ASN A 240 -2.58 -13.18 14.76
CA ASN A 240 -3.52 -14.31 14.70
C ASN A 240 -4.78 -14.00 13.89
N SER A 241 -5.04 -12.73 13.58
CA SER A 241 -6.23 -12.29 12.85
C SER A 241 -5.91 -11.13 11.89
N LEU A 242 -6.81 -10.87 10.94
CA LEU A 242 -6.71 -9.70 10.07
C LEU A 242 -6.68 -8.41 10.91
N LEU A 243 -7.56 -8.27 11.90
CA LEU A 243 -7.61 -7.10 12.76
C LEU A 243 -6.28 -6.87 13.50
N GLU A 244 -5.72 -7.91 14.14
CA GLU A 244 -4.42 -7.82 14.82
C GLU A 244 -3.30 -7.47 13.85
N SER A 245 -3.32 -8.04 12.64
CA SER A 245 -2.32 -7.75 11.62
C SER A 245 -2.39 -6.30 11.10
N LEU A 246 -3.59 -5.71 10.99
CA LEU A 246 -3.77 -4.31 10.63
C LEU A 246 -3.28 -3.39 11.74
N VAL A 247 -3.55 -3.72 13.00
CA VAL A 247 -3.01 -2.98 14.15
C VAL A 247 -1.47 -3.01 14.14
N ILE A 248 -0.87 -4.19 13.95
CA ILE A 248 0.59 -4.31 13.92
C ILE A 248 1.18 -3.47 12.79
N GLN A 249 0.69 -3.62 11.56
CA GLN A 249 1.29 -2.94 10.41
C GLN A 249 0.93 -1.45 10.39
N GLN A 250 -0.35 -1.13 10.36
CA GLN A 250 -0.83 0.21 10.03
C GLN A 250 -0.79 1.18 11.21
N ILE A 251 -0.85 0.65 12.45
CA ILE A 251 -0.87 1.49 13.65
C ILE A 251 0.48 1.51 14.34
N LEU A 252 1.04 0.34 14.65
CA LEU A 252 2.30 0.24 15.40
C LEU A 252 3.53 0.52 14.53
N GLN A 253 3.52 0.15 13.25
CA GLN A 253 4.63 0.39 12.35
C GLN A 253 4.47 1.70 11.59
N GLU A 254 3.46 1.85 10.72
CA GLU A 254 3.29 3.09 9.94
C GLU A 254 2.97 4.29 10.84
N GLY A 255 2.04 4.13 11.77
CA GLY A 255 1.65 5.20 12.68
C GLY A 255 2.80 5.77 13.51
N ASN A 256 3.78 4.94 13.90
CA ASN A 256 4.98 5.40 14.60
C ASN A 256 6.08 5.88 13.64
N ALA A 257 6.10 5.41 12.40
CA ALA A 257 7.05 5.87 11.39
C ALA A 257 6.86 7.35 11.05
N VAL A 258 5.61 7.86 11.11
CA VAL A 258 5.28 9.26 10.82
C VAL A 258 6.15 10.24 11.61
N GLU A 259 6.22 10.12 12.94
CA GLU A 259 7.01 11.05 13.74
C GLU A 259 8.53 10.77 13.65
N ILE A 260 8.92 9.51 13.46
CA ILE A 260 10.33 9.13 13.26
C ILE A 260 10.89 9.81 12.00
N ASN A 261 10.12 9.78 10.91
CA ASN A 261 10.49 10.40 9.64
C ASN A 261 10.58 11.92 9.76
N LEU A 262 9.68 12.58 10.49
CA LEU A 262 9.77 14.03 10.74
C LEU A 262 11.06 14.43 11.46
N SER A 263 11.50 13.61 12.41
CA SER A 263 12.79 13.82 13.08
C SER A 263 13.98 13.67 12.12
N LEU A 264 13.96 12.67 11.23
CA LEU A 264 15.00 12.48 10.21
C LEU A 264 15.03 13.65 9.21
N ILE A 265 13.88 14.10 8.75
CA ILE A 265 13.73 15.25 7.83
C ILE A 265 14.33 16.52 8.42
N LYS A 266 14.09 16.77 9.72
CA LYS A 266 14.65 17.92 10.43
C LYS A 266 16.18 17.89 10.40
N GLU A 267 16.79 16.75 10.69
CA GLU A 267 18.26 16.60 10.66
C GLU A 267 18.84 16.77 9.25
N LEU A 268 18.21 16.16 8.23
CA LEU A 268 18.62 16.35 6.83
C LEU A 268 18.55 17.82 6.41
N THR A 269 17.56 18.56 6.90
CA THR A 269 17.41 20.01 6.65
C THR A 269 18.52 20.81 7.31
N ILE A 270 18.86 20.52 8.57
CA ILE A 270 19.96 21.17 9.30
C ILE A 270 21.30 20.96 8.56
N LEU A 271 21.51 19.78 8.00
CA LEU A 271 22.71 19.44 7.21
C LEU A 271 22.66 19.92 5.75
N ASN A 272 21.66 20.71 5.37
CA ASN A 272 21.46 21.25 4.03
C ASN A 272 21.33 20.18 2.92
N ARG A 273 20.82 18.98 3.28
CA ARG A 273 20.51 17.87 2.37
C ARG A 273 19.06 17.98 1.87
N LEU A 274 18.71 19.15 1.35
CA LEU A 274 17.33 19.51 1.01
C LEU A 274 16.62 18.57 0.01
N PRO A 275 17.29 18.03 -1.05
CA PRO A 275 16.64 17.07 -1.93
C PRO A 275 16.20 15.80 -1.21
N GLU A 276 17.03 15.31 -0.29
CA GLU A 276 16.71 14.11 0.48
C GLU A 276 15.62 14.37 1.51
N ALA A 277 15.68 15.51 2.21
CA ALA A 277 14.63 15.94 3.12
C ALA A 277 13.27 16.03 2.40
N ASN A 278 13.24 16.59 1.18
CA ASN A 278 12.02 16.67 0.38
C ASN A 278 11.50 15.29 -0.04
N ALA A 279 12.37 14.33 -0.36
CA ALA A 279 11.93 12.97 -0.66
C ALA A 279 11.30 12.30 0.56
N PHE A 280 11.91 12.43 1.74
CA PHE A 280 11.32 11.91 2.99
C PHE A 280 10.02 12.62 3.37
N TYR A 281 9.83 13.90 3.04
CA TYR A 281 8.52 14.56 3.18
C TYR A 281 7.43 13.88 2.33
N ASN A 282 7.75 13.48 1.09
CA ASN A 282 6.78 12.78 0.23
C ASN A 282 6.48 11.38 0.77
N ILE A 283 7.51 10.64 1.18
CA ILE A 283 7.36 9.33 1.85
C ILE A 283 6.45 9.48 3.05
N ASN A 284 6.75 10.42 3.95
CA ASN A 284 5.98 10.62 5.18
C ASN A 284 4.51 11.01 4.93
N ASN A 285 4.21 11.70 3.83
CA ASN A 285 2.85 12.00 3.42
C ASN A 285 2.09 10.74 2.98
N ASP A 286 2.78 9.83 2.26
CA ASP A 286 2.22 8.54 1.89
C ASP A 286 2.01 7.67 3.14
N GLU A 287 2.96 7.63 4.09
CA GLU A 287 2.81 6.91 5.38
C GLU A 287 1.58 7.38 6.18
N ALA A 288 1.37 8.70 6.26
CA ALA A 288 0.19 9.26 6.90
C ALA A 288 -1.12 8.80 6.22
N TYR A 289 -1.10 8.60 4.90
CA TYR A 289 -2.24 8.06 4.17
C TYR A 289 -2.42 6.56 4.42
N HIS A 290 -1.35 5.79 4.62
CA HIS A 290 -1.43 4.36 4.97
C HIS A 290 -2.08 4.15 6.34
N VAL A 291 -1.77 5.00 7.31
CA VAL A 291 -2.48 5.03 8.61
C VAL A 291 -3.99 5.20 8.41
N ASN A 292 -4.43 6.08 7.49
CA ASN A 292 -5.84 6.25 7.15
C ASN A 292 -6.45 5.00 6.52
N ILE A 293 -5.72 4.28 5.67
CA ILE A 293 -6.13 2.97 5.13
C ILE A 293 -6.33 1.98 6.29
N GLY A 294 -5.37 1.91 7.22
CA GLY A 294 -5.45 1.08 8.43
C GLY A 294 -6.69 1.37 9.27
N ASN A 295 -6.89 2.63 9.65
CA ASN A 295 -8.01 3.05 10.47
C ASN A 295 -9.37 2.74 9.80
N LYS A 296 -9.48 2.94 8.49
CA LYS A 296 -10.68 2.57 7.72
C LYS A 296 -11.01 1.08 7.87
N TRP A 297 -10.02 0.20 7.66
CA TRP A 297 -10.27 -1.24 7.67
C TRP A 297 -10.39 -1.82 9.07
N ILE A 298 -9.71 -1.23 10.06
CA ILE A 298 -9.93 -1.52 11.47
C ILE A 298 -11.37 -1.16 11.84
N GLY A 299 -11.85 0.05 11.52
CA GLY A 299 -13.23 0.47 11.78
C GLY A 299 -14.27 -0.43 11.10
N TYR A 300 -14.03 -0.81 9.85
CA TYR A 300 -14.88 -1.78 9.14
C TYR A 300 -14.97 -3.13 9.87
N LEU A 301 -13.84 -3.66 10.35
CA LEU A 301 -13.81 -4.92 11.08
C LEU A 301 -14.40 -4.80 12.48
N MET A 302 -14.26 -3.66 13.15
CA MET A 302 -14.93 -3.41 14.42
C MET A 302 -16.44 -3.44 14.25
N GLU A 303 -16.98 -2.72 13.25
CA GLU A 303 -18.41 -2.70 12.96
C GLU A 303 -18.93 -4.09 12.59
N ALA A 304 -18.22 -4.80 11.70
CA ALA A 304 -18.63 -6.13 11.26
C ALA A 304 -18.61 -7.21 12.36
N ASN A 305 -17.81 -7.00 13.42
CA ASN A 305 -17.65 -7.95 14.53
C ASN A 305 -18.16 -7.40 15.88
N GLU A 306 -18.85 -6.25 15.88
CA GLU A 306 -19.38 -5.58 17.07
C GLU A 306 -18.34 -5.28 18.18
N ILE A 307 -17.08 -5.08 17.81
CA ILE A 307 -15.96 -4.85 18.74
C ILE A 307 -16.01 -3.42 19.27
N GLN A 308 -15.93 -3.26 20.60
CA GLN A 308 -15.90 -1.94 21.24
C GLN A 308 -14.47 -1.33 21.30
N GLU A 309 -14.38 -0.03 21.58
CA GLU A 309 -13.10 0.70 21.64
C GLU A 309 -12.17 0.15 22.72
N GLU A 310 -12.71 -0.26 23.87
CA GLU A 310 -11.93 -0.84 24.97
C GLU A 310 -11.33 -2.20 24.59
N GLU A 311 -12.07 -3.03 23.87
CA GLU A 311 -11.60 -4.32 23.36
C GLU A 311 -10.50 -4.13 22.30
N LEU A 312 -10.67 -3.12 21.43
CA LEU A 312 -9.63 -2.77 20.47
C LEU A 312 -8.36 -2.26 21.17
N LEU A 313 -8.49 -1.42 22.19
CA LEU A 313 -7.36 -0.93 22.96
C LEU A 313 -6.61 -2.07 23.64
N GLU A 314 -7.31 -3.03 24.25
CA GLU A 314 -6.70 -4.23 24.83
C GLU A 314 -5.92 -5.04 23.76
N LEU A 315 -6.53 -5.25 22.59
CA LEU A 315 -5.86 -5.91 21.47
C LEU A 315 -4.61 -5.14 21.01
N MET A 316 -4.68 -3.81 20.94
CA MET A 316 -3.55 -2.95 20.57
C MET A 316 -2.41 -3.03 21.58
N LEU A 317 -2.71 -3.00 22.88
CA LEU A 317 -1.71 -3.14 23.94
C LEU A 317 -1.05 -4.52 23.91
N ASN A 318 -1.85 -5.58 23.75
CA ASN A 318 -1.35 -6.94 23.64
C ASN A 318 -0.47 -7.13 22.40
N ALA A 319 -0.87 -6.57 21.25
CA ALA A 319 -0.08 -6.60 20.03
C ALA A 319 1.24 -5.82 20.20
N ALA A 320 1.20 -4.64 20.84
CA ALA A 320 2.37 -3.81 21.14
C ALA A 320 3.40 -4.54 22.01
N ASP A 321 2.95 -5.17 23.09
CA ASP A 321 3.81 -5.97 23.98
C ASP A 321 4.42 -7.16 23.22
N LYS A 322 3.59 -7.89 22.47
CA LYS A 322 3.99 -9.07 21.70
C LYS A 322 5.11 -8.79 20.70
N ILE A 323 5.09 -7.63 20.03
CA ILE A 323 6.09 -7.29 19.01
C ILE A 323 7.21 -6.37 19.51
N ASP A 324 7.21 -6.04 20.80
CA ASP A 324 8.12 -5.09 21.47
C ASP A 324 8.17 -3.72 20.76
N ILE A 325 7.00 -3.17 20.43
CA ILE A 325 6.84 -1.80 19.92
C ILE A 325 5.82 -1.07 20.78
N PRO A 326 6.18 0.04 21.43
CA PRO A 326 5.23 0.82 22.23
C PRO A 326 4.07 1.35 21.39
N LEU A 327 2.85 1.19 21.90
CA LEU A 327 1.63 1.65 21.23
C LEU A 327 1.65 3.15 20.91
N PHE A 328 2.19 3.96 21.82
CA PHE A 328 2.26 5.42 21.69
C PHE A 328 3.66 5.93 21.29
N GLY A 329 4.49 5.06 20.72
CA GLY A 329 5.84 5.40 20.27
C GLY A 329 6.86 5.64 21.40
N LYS A 330 8.13 5.87 21.04
CA LYS A 330 9.24 6.16 21.97
C LYS A 330 9.57 7.66 21.97
N GLY A 331 8.75 8.47 22.65
CA GLY A 331 9.11 9.85 23.02
C GLY A 331 8.95 10.94 21.94
N GLY A 332 8.32 10.64 20.81
CA GLY A 332 8.04 11.59 19.72
C GLY A 332 6.55 11.90 19.49
N TRP A 333 5.67 11.51 20.43
CA TRP A 333 4.22 11.66 20.28
C TRP A 333 3.79 13.12 20.14
N ASP A 334 2.95 13.39 19.15
CA ASP A 334 2.26 14.67 18.95
C ASP A 334 0.77 14.40 18.66
N SER A 335 -0.11 14.83 19.57
CA SER A 335 -1.56 14.60 19.47
C SER A 335 -2.17 15.27 18.23
N ASP A 336 -1.66 16.44 17.82
CA ASP A 336 -2.16 17.17 16.65
C ASP A 336 -1.78 16.42 15.38
N ILE A 337 -0.54 15.91 15.30
CA ILE A 337 -0.12 15.07 14.17
C ILE A 337 -0.94 13.78 14.11
N ARG A 338 -1.15 13.11 15.25
CA ARG A 338 -1.95 11.88 15.31
C ARG A 338 -3.39 12.11 14.82
N ALA A 339 -4.01 13.22 15.24
CA ALA A 339 -5.33 13.59 14.73
C ALA A 339 -5.33 13.87 13.22
N LEU A 340 -4.31 14.59 12.72
CA LEU A 340 -4.18 14.90 11.28
C LEU A 340 -3.98 13.67 10.40
N VAL A 341 -3.28 12.64 10.90
CA VAL A 341 -3.09 11.37 10.17
C VAL A 341 -4.25 10.38 10.38
N GLY A 342 -5.30 10.79 11.07
CA GLY A 342 -6.58 10.08 11.15
C GLY A 342 -6.74 9.14 12.33
N PHE A 343 -5.90 9.23 13.37
CA PHE A 343 -6.17 8.52 14.62
C PHE A 343 -7.48 9.01 15.25
N PRO A 344 -8.31 8.10 15.80
CA PRO A 344 -9.56 8.48 16.42
C PRO A 344 -9.32 9.24 17.73
N SER A 345 -10.24 10.14 18.08
CA SER A 345 -10.11 11.01 19.27
C SER A 345 -9.98 10.21 20.56
N TRP A 346 -10.75 9.12 20.71
CA TRP A 346 -10.69 8.26 21.90
C TRP A 346 -9.27 7.71 22.13
N PHE A 347 -8.54 7.37 21.07
CA PHE A 347 -7.18 6.81 21.17
C PHE A 347 -6.20 7.86 21.68
N ILE A 348 -6.34 9.10 21.22
CA ILE A 348 -5.54 10.24 21.66
C ILE A 348 -5.87 10.58 23.12
N GLU A 349 -7.16 10.62 23.48
CA GLU A 349 -7.62 10.87 24.85
C GLU A 349 -7.09 9.83 25.84
N VAL A 350 -7.10 8.54 25.48
CA VAL A 350 -6.53 7.46 26.29
C VAL A 350 -5.04 7.69 26.54
N ARG A 351 -4.26 8.02 25.51
CA ARG A 351 -2.84 8.34 25.66
C ARG A 351 -2.67 9.50 26.65
N GLU A 352 -3.44 10.57 26.49
CA GLU A 352 -3.34 11.74 27.35
C GLU A 352 -3.67 11.42 28.81
N GLN A 353 -4.65 10.55 29.07
CA GLN A 353 -4.96 10.08 30.43
C GLN A 353 -3.82 9.26 31.04
N ILE A 354 -3.15 8.40 30.26
CA ILE A 354 -2.06 7.55 30.75
C ILE A 354 -0.81 8.38 31.12
N TYR A 355 -0.50 9.44 30.37
CA TYR A 355 0.75 10.19 30.52
C TYR A 355 0.62 11.59 31.17
N ASN A 356 -0.60 12.09 31.41
CA ASN A 356 -0.83 13.32 32.19
C ASN A 356 -0.99 13.06 33.71
N HIS A 357 -0.85 11.81 34.14
CA HIS A 357 -0.72 11.36 35.53
C HIS A 357 0.69 10.84 35.79
#